data_AF-A0A4Q4DAB4-F1
#
_entry.id   AF-A0A4Q4DAB4-F1
#
_cell.length_a   1.000
_cell.length_b   1.000
_cell.length_c   1.000
_cell.angle_alpha   90.00
_cell.angle_beta   90.00
_cell.angle_gamma   90.00
#
_symmetry.space_group_name_H-M   'P 1'
#
loop_
_entity.id
_entity.type
_entity.pdbx_description
1 polymer ?
#
loop_
_entity_poly.entity_id
_entity_poly.type
_entity_poly.pdbx_seq_one_letter_code
_entity_poly.pdbx_strand_id
1 'polypeptide(L)'
;MLELGGTPALPAVSHGKTPSWKDPPTMSEPTPVLEPTPVLEPAPVLESTPVPKPTPVLEPTPVLEPTPVLKPAPAHVLILGGTTESRRLAERLHGHGRLRVTSSLAGRVARPVPPPGDVRIGGFGGAEGLARWLREHRVDALIDATHPFADTISRNAAHAARLTHVPLLSLRRPSWVPVAGDDWHAVGSLAEAAGKLAALRCARVFLTTGRMGLAAFAHLDAVWFLVRSVDAPEPPCPARTEVLLDRGPFTLDGEREILRRHRVDVVVTKDSGGAATAPKLTAAREAGIPVVVVRRPAVPEGVFSVATVEDAVEWLAQLPGLPGLSG
;
A
#
# COMPACT_ATOMS: atom_id res chain seq x y z
N MET A 1 15.59 -44.11 46.67
CA MET A 1 14.50 -45.03 47.03
C MET A 1 13.38 -44.74 46.05
N LEU A 2 13.25 -45.38 44.88
CA LEU A 2 12.87 -46.80 44.62
C LEU A 2 11.70 -47.16 45.55
N GLU A 3 10.48 -47.47 45.09
CA GLU A 3 10.04 -48.61 44.25
C GLU A 3 8.75 -48.21 43.46
N LEU A 4 8.48 -48.58 42.20
CA LEU A 4 8.21 -49.89 41.56
C LEU A 4 6.98 -50.68 42.08
N GLY A 5 5.92 -50.70 41.25
CA GLY A 5 5.31 -51.94 40.75
C GLY A 5 4.03 -52.46 41.42
N GLY A 6 3.09 -52.95 40.59
CA GLY A 6 2.14 -53.99 41.02
C GLY A 6 0.75 -53.99 40.37
N THR A 7 0.63 -54.52 39.15
CA THR A 7 -0.63 -55.07 38.60
C THR A 7 -0.79 -56.52 39.08
N PRO A 8 -2.03 -57.05 39.16
CA PRO A 8 -2.20 -58.46 38.79
C PRO A 8 -3.45 -58.77 37.95
N ALA A 9 -3.33 -59.90 37.25
CA ALA A 9 -4.20 -60.42 36.21
C ALA A 9 -5.25 -61.44 36.71
N LEU A 10 -6.21 -61.71 35.83
CA LEU A 10 -7.31 -62.67 35.89
C LEU A 10 -6.85 -64.15 35.85
N PRO A 11 -7.72 -65.11 36.24
CA PRO A 11 -7.69 -66.46 35.70
C PRO A 11 -9.02 -66.89 35.04
N ALA A 12 -8.95 -67.98 34.27
CA ALA A 12 -9.93 -68.40 33.27
C ALA A 12 -10.32 -69.90 33.39
N VAL A 13 -11.51 -70.24 32.88
CA VAL A 13 -11.96 -71.48 32.19
C VAL A 13 -12.14 -72.82 32.96
N SER A 14 -13.33 -73.46 32.81
CA SER A 14 -13.60 -74.76 32.11
C SER A 14 -15.01 -75.31 32.49
N HIS A 15 -15.96 -75.48 31.55
CA HIS A 15 -16.33 -76.63 30.70
C HIS A 15 -16.77 -77.95 31.42
N GLY A 16 -18.01 -78.40 31.17
CA GLY A 16 -18.29 -79.83 30.97
C GLY A 16 -19.64 -80.44 31.39
N LYS A 17 -20.40 -80.89 30.37
CA LYS A 17 -21.23 -82.12 30.25
C LYS A 17 -22.70 -82.21 30.72
N THR A 18 -23.53 -82.59 29.73
CA THR A 18 -24.89 -83.16 29.75
C THR A 18 -24.89 -84.70 29.89
N PRO A 19 -26.02 -85.34 30.29
CA PRO A 19 -26.74 -86.28 29.40
C PRO A 19 -28.29 -86.31 29.62
N SER A 20 -29.13 -86.35 28.57
CA SER A 20 -29.73 -87.51 27.85
C SER A 20 -31.02 -88.11 28.47
N TRP A 21 -32.12 -87.96 27.73
CA TRP A 21 -33.50 -88.44 27.93
C TRP A 21 -33.72 -89.91 27.53
N LYS A 22 -34.82 -90.53 28.02
CA LYS A 22 -35.76 -91.36 27.23
C LYS A 22 -36.98 -91.84 28.02
N ASP A 23 -38.13 -91.78 27.34
CA ASP A 23 -39.54 -91.91 27.79
C ASP A 23 -40.11 -93.36 27.73
N PRO A 24 -41.44 -93.60 27.61
CA PRO A 24 -42.42 -93.94 28.67
C PRO A 24 -43.13 -95.29 28.35
N PRO A 25 -44.33 -95.61 28.90
CA PRO A 25 -45.37 -96.03 27.94
C PRO A 25 -46.84 -95.64 28.27
N THR A 26 -47.59 -95.63 27.17
CA THR A 26 -49.00 -95.40 26.83
C THR A 26 -49.99 -96.47 27.37
N MET A 27 -51.16 -96.07 27.91
CA MET A 27 -52.52 -95.94 27.30
C MET A 27 -53.21 -97.24 26.84
N SER A 28 -54.40 -97.48 27.40
CA SER A 28 -55.41 -98.44 26.92
C SER A 28 -56.77 -97.73 26.75
N GLU A 29 -57.39 -97.97 25.60
CA GLU A 29 -58.59 -97.34 25.02
C GLU A 29 -59.79 -98.36 25.00
N PRO A 30 -61.01 -98.06 24.50
CA PRO A 30 -62.12 -97.34 25.17
C PRO A 30 -63.47 -98.11 25.05
N THR A 31 -64.62 -97.47 25.36
CA THR A 31 -66.00 -98.03 25.20
C THR A 31 -66.89 -97.02 24.44
N PRO A 32 -67.83 -97.43 23.54
CA PRO A 32 -68.31 -96.62 22.42
C PRO A 32 -69.50 -95.69 22.75
N VAL A 33 -69.44 -94.42 22.31
CA VAL A 33 -70.07 -93.73 21.16
C VAL A 33 -71.61 -93.63 21.16
N LEU A 34 -72.11 -92.43 21.52
CA LEU A 34 -73.42 -91.88 21.12
C LEU A 34 -73.18 -90.87 19.99
N GLU A 35 -74.03 -90.88 18.96
CA GLU A 35 -73.90 -90.05 17.76
C GLU A 35 -73.97 -88.53 18.06
N PRO A 36 -73.10 -87.70 17.47
CA PRO A 36 -73.11 -86.26 17.72
C PRO A 36 -74.05 -85.49 16.78
N THR A 37 -74.66 -84.47 17.35
CA THR A 37 -75.40 -83.35 16.74
C THR A 37 -74.61 -82.68 15.59
N PRO A 38 -75.25 -82.22 14.49
CA PRO A 38 -74.54 -81.65 13.35
C PRO A 38 -73.76 -80.38 13.72
N VAL A 39 -72.49 -80.36 13.33
CA VAL A 39 -71.53 -79.27 13.54
C VAL A 39 -71.72 -78.21 12.44
N LEU A 40 -71.93 -76.95 12.85
CA LEU A 40 -71.87 -75.78 11.98
C LEU A 40 -70.44 -75.63 11.41
N GLU A 41 -70.31 -75.49 10.10
CA GLU A 41 -69.02 -75.29 9.43
C GLU A 41 -68.30 -74.03 9.97
N PRO A 42 -66.97 -74.10 10.23
CA PRO A 42 -66.23 -72.92 10.66
C PRO A 42 -66.03 -71.94 9.51
N ALA A 43 -66.21 -70.65 9.81
CA ALA A 43 -65.92 -69.54 8.90
C ALA A 43 -64.44 -69.56 8.46
N PRO A 44 -64.11 -69.14 7.21
CA PRO A 44 -62.75 -69.20 6.68
C PRO A 44 -61.81 -68.29 7.48
N VAL A 45 -60.63 -68.82 7.78
CA VAL A 45 -59.53 -68.10 8.44
C VAL A 45 -58.94 -67.09 7.46
N LEU A 46 -59.00 -65.79 7.79
CA LEU A 46 -58.34 -64.73 7.05
C LEU A 46 -56.81 -64.91 7.13
N GLU A 47 -56.15 -65.07 5.98
CA GLU A 47 -54.69 -65.08 5.87
C GLU A 47 -54.10 -63.79 6.44
N SER A 48 -53.02 -63.92 7.21
CA SER A 48 -52.31 -62.81 7.83
C SER A 48 -51.70 -61.90 6.76
N THR A 49 -51.99 -60.61 6.82
CA THR A 49 -51.42 -59.60 5.91
C THR A 49 -49.89 -59.54 6.04
N PRO A 50 -49.14 -59.34 4.92
CA PRO A 50 -47.69 -59.22 4.99
C PRO A 50 -47.27 -57.98 5.78
N VAL A 51 -46.34 -58.15 6.73
CA VAL A 51 -45.73 -57.04 7.46
C VAL A 51 -44.90 -56.19 6.49
N PRO A 52 -45.14 -54.87 6.38
CA PRO A 52 -44.33 -54.01 5.51
C PRO A 52 -42.88 -53.97 6.01
N LYS A 53 -41.91 -54.09 5.09
CA LYS A 53 -40.49 -53.95 5.43
C LYS A 53 -40.22 -52.52 5.94
N PRO A 54 -39.36 -52.34 6.96
CA PRO A 54 -39.05 -51.01 7.47
C PRO A 54 -38.43 -50.14 6.39
N THR A 55 -38.90 -48.90 6.31
CA THR A 55 -38.39 -47.87 5.40
C THR A 55 -36.93 -47.55 5.78
N PRO A 56 -35.99 -47.48 4.81
CA PRO A 56 -34.61 -47.11 5.13
C PRO A 56 -34.59 -45.70 5.74
N VAL A 57 -33.94 -45.57 6.90
CA VAL A 57 -33.69 -44.29 7.55
C VAL A 57 -32.68 -43.53 6.68
N LEU A 58 -33.08 -42.39 6.13
CA LEU A 58 -32.17 -41.49 5.42
C LEU A 58 -31.09 -41.03 6.40
N GLU A 59 -29.82 -41.26 6.07
CA GLU A 59 -28.72 -40.71 6.85
C GLU A 59 -28.81 -39.17 6.87
N PRO A 60 -28.53 -38.52 8.02
CA PRO A 60 -28.58 -37.07 8.10
C PRO A 60 -27.59 -36.47 7.09
N THR A 61 -28.08 -35.52 6.30
CA THR A 61 -27.28 -34.77 5.34
C THR A 61 -26.04 -34.20 6.05
N PRO A 62 -24.81 -34.42 5.55
CA PRO A 62 -23.63 -33.86 6.17
C PRO A 62 -23.77 -32.34 6.26
N VAL A 63 -23.63 -31.80 7.47
CA VAL A 63 -23.60 -30.36 7.70
C VAL A 63 -22.37 -29.82 6.98
N LEU A 64 -22.57 -29.05 5.91
CA LEU A 64 -21.48 -28.35 5.23
C LEU A 64 -20.79 -27.44 6.25
N GLU A 65 -19.49 -27.67 6.48
CA GLU A 65 -18.69 -26.74 7.28
C GLU A 65 -18.80 -25.33 6.68
N PRO A 66 -18.91 -24.27 7.50
CA PRO A 66 -18.98 -22.91 6.98
C PRO A 66 -17.74 -22.64 6.14
N THR A 67 -17.96 -22.21 4.89
CA THR A 67 -16.92 -21.83 3.95
C THR A 67 -15.95 -20.87 4.65
N PRO A 68 -14.62 -21.11 4.64
CA PRO A 68 -13.69 -20.19 5.27
C PRO A 68 -13.88 -18.81 4.67
N VAL A 69 -14.24 -17.84 5.52
CA VAL A 69 -14.32 -16.44 5.13
C VAL A 69 -12.90 -16.01 4.77
N LEU A 70 -12.59 -15.97 3.47
CA LEU A 70 -11.34 -15.40 2.97
C LEU A 70 -11.23 -13.99 3.54
N LYS A 71 -10.24 -13.76 4.39
CA LYS A 71 -9.90 -12.39 4.81
C LYS A 71 -9.71 -11.58 3.53
N PRO A 72 -10.39 -10.42 3.36
CA PRO A 72 -10.22 -9.62 2.16
C PRO A 72 -8.73 -9.29 2.00
N ALA A 73 -8.25 -9.40 0.78
CA ALA A 73 -6.86 -9.04 0.46
C ALA A 73 -6.60 -7.61 0.95
N PRO A 74 -5.40 -7.32 1.49
CA PRO A 74 -5.08 -5.98 1.95
C PRO A 74 -5.20 -5.00 0.79
N ALA A 75 -5.83 -3.86 1.04
CA ALA A 75 -6.02 -2.84 0.03
C ALA A 75 -4.66 -2.24 -0.38
N HIS A 76 -4.46 -2.05 -1.68
CA HIS A 76 -3.18 -1.67 -2.25
C HIS A 76 -3.11 -0.17 -2.53
N VAL A 77 -2.22 0.51 -1.81
CA VAL A 77 -1.91 1.93 -2.01
C VAL A 77 -0.60 2.08 -2.77
N LEU A 78 -0.64 2.74 -3.93
CA LEU A 78 0.56 3.16 -4.66
C LEU A 78 0.91 4.60 -4.31
N ILE A 79 2.13 4.81 -3.80
CA ILE A 79 2.68 6.14 -3.52
C ILE A 79 3.72 6.47 -4.60
N LEU A 80 3.45 7.46 -5.44
CA LEU A 80 4.45 8.05 -6.33
C LEU A 80 5.34 8.97 -5.49
N GLY A 81 6.63 8.67 -5.37
CA GLY A 81 7.46 9.23 -4.32
C GLY A 81 8.77 9.87 -4.79
N GLY A 82 9.64 10.11 -3.80
CA GLY A 82 10.92 10.81 -3.95
C GLY A 82 11.02 12.09 -3.12
N THR A 83 10.05 12.32 -2.24
CA THR A 83 10.01 13.45 -1.30
C THR A 83 10.02 12.95 0.15
N THR A 84 10.31 13.84 1.09
CA THR A 84 10.19 13.56 2.52
C THR A 84 8.76 13.17 2.89
N GLU A 85 7.76 13.83 2.31
CA GLU A 85 6.34 13.55 2.55
C GLU A 85 5.96 12.15 2.07
N SER A 86 6.40 11.73 0.89
CA SER A 86 6.17 10.37 0.38
C SER A 86 6.75 9.29 1.29
N ARG A 87 7.94 9.55 1.87
CA ARG A 87 8.59 8.63 2.80
C ARG A 87 7.81 8.54 4.11
N ARG A 88 7.46 9.69 4.71
CA ARG A 88 6.69 9.75 5.96
C ARG A 88 5.32 9.10 5.81
N LEU A 89 4.66 9.28 4.67
CA LEU A 89 3.40 8.60 4.38
C LEU A 89 3.58 7.08 4.31
N ALA A 90 4.61 6.59 3.62
CA ALA A 90 4.90 5.16 3.60
C ALA A 90 5.19 4.61 5.00
N GLU A 91 5.98 5.33 5.82
CA GLU A 91 6.25 4.99 7.22
C GLU A 91 4.97 4.95 8.07
N ARG A 92 4.05 5.89 7.84
CA ARG A 92 2.78 5.99 8.59
C ARG A 92 1.75 4.92 8.21
N LEU A 93 1.78 4.46 6.95
CA LEU A 93 0.86 3.43 6.44
C LEU A 93 1.42 2.01 6.58
N HIS A 94 2.75 1.85 6.63
CA HIS A 94 3.39 0.56 6.80
C HIS A 94 3.02 -0.08 8.14
N GLY A 95 2.93 -1.41 8.16
CA GLY A 95 2.56 -2.17 9.37
C GLY A 95 1.05 -2.22 9.65
N HIS A 96 0.22 -1.45 8.94
CA HIS A 96 -1.22 -1.66 8.93
C HIS A 96 -1.51 -2.97 8.21
N GLY A 97 -1.84 -4.04 8.95
CA GLY A 97 -2.05 -5.39 8.41
C GLY A 97 -3.19 -5.54 7.38
N ARG A 98 -3.88 -4.44 7.07
CA ARG A 98 -4.93 -4.36 6.06
C ARG A 98 -4.53 -3.55 4.81
N LEU A 99 -3.33 -2.98 4.80
CA LEU A 99 -2.79 -2.22 3.68
C LEU A 99 -1.55 -2.89 3.12
N ARG A 100 -1.49 -2.96 1.79
CA ARG A 100 -0.26 -3.16 1.04
C ARG A 100 0.18 -1.80 0.52
N VAL A 101 1.39 -1.38 0.85
CA VAL A 101 1.93 -0.08 0.42
C VAL A 101 3.10 -0.32 -0.54
N THR A 102 2.98 0.21 -1.76
CA THR A 102 4.07 0.24 -2.74
C THR A 102 4.53 1.66 -2.98
N SER A 103 5.81 1.95 -2.76
CA SER A 103 6.45 3.21 -3.12
C SER A 103 7.11 3.12 -4.50
N SER A 104 6.78 4.04 -5.40
CA SER A 104 7.39 4.12 -6.74
C SER A 104 8.36 5.29 -6.82
N LEU A 105 9.65 4.97 -7.05
CA LEU A 105 10.73 5.94 -7.18
C LEU A 105 11.21 6.03 -8.63
N ALA A 106 11.53 7.25 -9.07
CA ALA A 106 11.99 7.48 -10.44
C ALA A 106 13.40 6.94 -10.75
N GLY A 107 14.17 6.51 -9.74
CA GLY A 107 15.56 6.05 -9.93
C GLY A 107 16.55 7.18 -10.27
N ARG A 108 16.23 8.42 -9.91
CA ARG A 108 17.06 9.60 -10.23
C ARG A 108 18.23 9.83 -9.28
N VAL A 109 18.29 9.06 -8.19
CA VAL A 109 19.38 9.06 -7.21
C VAL A 109 20.05 7.70 -7.28
N ALA A 110 21.38 7.65 -7.36
CA ALA A 110 22.11 6.40 -7.57
C ALA A 110 21.92 5.38 -6.43
N ARG A 111 21.78 5.86 -5.19
CA ARG A 111 21.60 5.02 -3.99
C ARG A 111 20.49 5.58 -3.09
N PRO A 112 19.20 5.38 -3.41
CA PRO A 112 18.12 5.83 -2.55
C PRO A 112 17.97 4.88 -1.36
N VAL A 113 17.80 5.42 -0.16
CA VAL A 113 17.37 4.62 1.00
C VAL A 113 15.89 4.29 0.81
N PRO A 114 15.49 3.01 0.67
CA PRO A 114 14.10 2.65 0.45
C PRO A 114 13.23 3.07 1.65
N PRO A 115 12.00 3.54 1.42
CA PRO A 115 10.99 3.61 2.47
C PRO A 115 10.55 2.19 2.89
N PRO A 116 9.88 2.04 4.04
CA PRO A 116 9.29 0.76 4.42
C PRO A 116 8.15 0.35 3.46
N GLY A 117 7.92 -0.96 3.34
CA GLY A 117 6.96 -1.55 2.39
C GLY A 117 7.58 -1.99 1.07
N ASP A 118 6.73 -2.27 0.08
CA ASP A 118 7.17 -2.64 -1.27
C ASP A 118 7.75 -1.40 -1.96
N VAL A 119 8.84 -1.57 -2.72
CA VAL A 119 9.47 -0.48 -3.47
C VAL A 119 9.68 -0.90 -4.91
N ARG A 120 9.26 -0.04 -5.85
CA ARG A 120 9.62 -0.16 -7.26
C ARG A 120 10.44 1.03 -7.72
N ILE A 121 11.36 0.79 -8.64
CA ILE A 121 12.23 1.81 -9.23
C ILE A 121 12.07 1.79 -10.75
N GLY A 122 12.01 2.98 -11.36
CA GLY A 122 11.98 3.16 -12.81
C GLY A 122 10.65 3.74 -13.31
N GLY A 123 10.62 4.12 -14.59
CA GLY A 123 9.43 4.70 -15.22
C GLY A 123 8.28 3.71 -15.37
N PHE A 124 7.10 4.22 -15.72
CA PHE A 124 5.93 3.41 -16.07
C PHE A 124 5.71 3.30 -17.60
N GLY A 125 6.43 4.09 -18.40
CA GLY A 125 6.17 4.19 -19.85
C GLY A 125 4.97 5.08 -20.19
N GLY A 126 4.85 6.25 -19.54
CA GLY A 126 3.75 7.19 -19.76
C GLY A 126 2.52 6.93 -18.90
N ALA A 127 1.41 7.61 -19.23
CA ALA A 127 0.14 7.49 -18.52
C ALA A 127 -0.52 6.12 -18.74
N GLU A 128 -0.44 5.60 -19.95
CA GLU A 128 -1.03 4.32 -20.37
C GLU A 128 -0.31 3.16 -19.69
N GLY A 129 1.01 3.23 -19.59
CA GLY A 129 1.81 2.25 -18.87
C GLY A 129 1.55 2.29 -17.36
N LEU A 130 1.34 3.47 -16.78
CA LEU A 130 0.89 3.60 -15.39
C LEU A 130 -0.51 3.00 -15.21
N ALA A 131 -1.47 3.30 -16.09
CA ALA A 131 -2.82 2.74 -16.05
C ALA A 131 -2.83 1.20 -16.14
N ARG A 132 -1.99 0.62 -17.00
CA ARG A 132 -1.81 -0.83 -17.09
C ARG A 132 -1.31 -1.39 -15.75
N TRP A 133 -0.27 -0.76 -15.19
CA TRP A 133 0.31 -1.18 -13.91
C TRP A 133 -0.71 -1.14 -12.77
N LEU A 134 -1.51 -0.06 -12.68
CA LEU A 134 -2.57 0.09 -11.68
C LEU A 134 -3.58 -1.08 -11.74
N ARG A 135 -3.99 -1.50 -12.95
CA ARG A 135 -4.92 -2.63 -13.13
C ARG A 135 -4.29 -3.97 -12.78
N GLU A 136 -3.10 -4.25 -13.32
CA GLU A 136 -2.37 -5.51 -13.10
C GLU A 136 -2.10 -5.75 -11.60
N HIS A 137 -1.78 -4.68 -10.87
CA HIS A 137 -1.43 -4.75 -9.46
C HIS A 137 -2.62 -4.47 -8.54
N ARG A 138 -3.83 -4.31 -9.10
CA ARG A 138 -5.08 -4.05 -8.38
C ARG A 138 -4.91 -2.94 -7.33
N VAL A 139 -4.47 -1.77 -7.79
CA VAL A 139 -4.27 -0.61 -6.91
C VAL A 139 -5.63 -0.01 -6.56
N ASP A 140 -5.89 0.13 -5.27
CA ASP A 140 -7.15 0.69 -4.74
C ASP A 140 -7.06 2.20 -4.52
N ALA A 141 -5.86 2.74 -4.29
CA ALA A 141 -5.63 4.18 -4.18
C ALA A 141 -4.26 4.59 -4.72
N LEU A 142 -4.24 5.72 -5.43
CA LEU A 142 -3.02 6.35 -5.94
C LEU A 142 -2.76 7.66 -5.19
N ILE A 143 -1.55 7.81 -4.66
CA ILE A 143 -1.11 9.05 -4.03
C ILE A 143 0.08 9.60 -4.79
N ASP A 144 -0.09 10.76 -5.42
CA ASP A 144 1.00 11.56 -5.95
C ASP A 144 1.62 12.39 -4.82
N ALA A 145 2.70 11.88 -4.25
CA ALA A 145 3.55 12.58 -3.29
C ALA A 145 4.92 12.92 -3.91
N THR A 146 4.98 13.09 -5.24
CA THR A 146 6.22 13.43 -5.94
C THR A 146 6.63 14.89 -5.68
N HIS A 147 7.83 15.27 -6.14
CA HIS A 147 8.27 16.65 -5.99
C HIS A 147 7.29 17.60 -6.72
N PRO A 148 6.97 18.80 -6.20
CA PRO A 148 6.07 19.77 -6.85
C PRO A 148 6.41 20.18 -8.30
N PHE A 149 7.59 19.80 -8.80
CA PHE A 149 8.09 20.07 -10.16
C PHE A 149 8.19 18.79 -11.01
N ALA A 150 7.77 17.63 -10.49
CA ALA A 150 7.70 16.36 -11.20
C ALA A 150 6.42 16.29 -12.06
N ASP A 151 6.15 17.37 -12.78
CA ASP A 151 4.87 17.63 -13.41
C ASP A 151 4.46 16.58 -14.46
N THR A 152 5.41 16.02 -15.22
CA THR A 152 5.12 14.92 -16.15
C THR A 152 4.49 13.71 -15.47
N ILE A 153 5.02 13.26 -14.32
CA ILE A 153 4.48 12.09 -13.64
C ILE A 153 3.15 12.43 -12.95
N SER A 154 2.99 13.65 -12.43
CA SER A 154 1.70 14.12 -11.89
C SER A 154 0.60 14.14 -12.95
N ARG A 155 0.87 14.63 -14.16
CA ARG A 155 -0.08 14.58 -15.28
C ARG A 155 -0.38 13.14 -15.71
N ASN A 156 0.63 12.28 -15.76
CA ASN A 156 0.45 10.87 -16.06
C ASN A 156 -0.41 10.17 -15.00
N ALA A 157 -0.22 10.49 -13.72
CA ALA A 157 -1.01 9.97 -12.61
C ALA A 157 -2.48 10.38 -12.74
N ALA A 158 -2.74 11.66 -12.99
CA ALA A 158 -4.10 12.15 -13.22
C ALA A 158 -4.78 11.47 -14.40
N HIS A 159 -4.07 11.28 -15.51
CA HIS A 159 -4.62 10.58 -16.67
C HIS A 159 -4.87 9.09 -16.38
N ALA A 160 -3.89 8.39 -15.78
CA ALA A 160 -4.02 6.97 -15.45
C ALA A 160 -5.14 6.70 -14.45
N ALA A 161 -5.27 7.54 -13.43
CA ALA A 161 -6.35 7.48 -12.44
C ALA A 161 -7.72 7.58 -13.11
N ARG A 162 -7.92 8.54 -14.03
CA ARG A 162 -9.16 8.66 -14.79
C ARG A 162 -9.46 7.43 -15.65
N LEU A 163 -8.45 6.86 -16.32
CA LEU A 163 -8.62 5.67 -17.17
C LEU A 163 -8.95 4.39 -16.39
N THR A 164 -8.59 4.35 -15.12
CA THR A 164 -8.71 3.15 -14.27
C THR A 164 -9.78 3.29 -13.18
N HIS A 165 -10.32 4.50 -13.02
CA HIS A 165 -11.21 4.89 -11.91
C HIS A 165 -10.59 4.68 -10.53
N VAL A 166 -9.25 4.63 -10.44
CA VAL A 166 -8.53 4.60 -9.16
C VAL A 166 -8.54 6.00 -8.55
N PRO A 167 -9.01 6.17 -7.31
CA PRO A 167 -8.94 7.44 -6.59
C PRO A 167 -7.50 7.98 -6.54
N LEU A 168 -7.33 9.25 -6.89
CA LEU A 168 -6.05 9.95 -6.87
C LEU A 168 -6.07 11.10 -5.88
N LEU A 169 -5.07 11.11 -5.00
CA LEU A 169 -4.76 12.22 -4.11
C LEU A 169 -3.40 12.84 -4.47
N SER A 170 -3.32 14.16 -4.51
CA SER A 170 -2.06 14.90 -4.52
C SER A 170 -1.66 15.28 -3.09
N LEU A 171 -0.57 14.71 -2.57
CA LEU A 171 0.03 15.14 -1.30
C LEU A 171 1.10 16.20 -1.59
N ARG A 172 0.76 17.47 -1.37
CA ARG A 172 1.61 18.60 -1.75
C ARG A 172 1.64 19.65 -0.65
N ARG A 173 2.82 19.78 -0.03
CA ARG A 173 3.07 20.83 0.96
C ARG A 173 2.83 22.25 0.40
N PRO A 174 2.47 23.23 1.25
CA PRO A 174 2.21 24.61 0.82
C PRO A 174 3.41 25.28 0.14
N SER A 175 3.13 26.27 -0.72
CA SER A 175 4.15 27.16 -1.29
C SER A 175 4.79 27.96 -0.19
N TRP A 176 6.02 28.41 -0.39
CA TRP A 176 6.52 29.48 0.47
C TRP A 176 5.80 30.80 0.14
N VAL A 177 5.63 31.61 1.18
CA VAL A 177 5.07 32.95 1.08
C VAL A 177 6.19 33.93 1.45
N PRO A 178 6.44 34.97 0.63
CA PRO A 178 7.46 35.96 0.96
C PRO A 178 7.06 36.71 2.25
N VAL A 179 8.06 37.02 3.06
CA VAL A 179 7.91 37.78 4.30
C VAL A 179 8.70 39.09 4.20
N ALA A 180 8.51 39.98 5.18
CA ALA A 180 9.24 41.26 5.19
C ALA A 180 10.76 41.03 5.09
N GLY A 181 11.41 41.80 4.20
CA GLY A 181 12.84 41.71 3.91
C GLY A 181 13.20 40.77 2.74
N ASP A 182 12.27 39.93 2.27
CA ASP A 182 12.51 39.11 1.07
C ASP A 182 12.51 39.96 -0.21
N ASP A 183 13.54 39.81 -1.04
CA ASP A 183 13.57 40.31 -2.41
C ASP A 183 13.38 39.15 -3.39
N TRP A 184 12.12 38.80 -3.66
CA TRP A 184 11.78 37.67 -4.52
C TRP A 184 11.37 38.12 -5.92
N HIS A 185 11.93 37.44 -6.92
CA HIS A 185 11.55 37.58 -8.31
C HIS A 185 10.90 36.29 -8.80
N ALA A 186 9.57 36.29 -8.88
CA ALA A 186 8.82 35.14 -9.38
C ALA A 186 8.96 35.00 -10.90
N VAL A 187 9.25 33.78 -11.37
CA VAL A 187 9.34 33.43 -12.80
C VAL A 187 8.58 32.12 -13.08
N GLY A 188 8.16 31.89 -14.32
CA GLY A 188 7.42 30.69 -14.73
C GLY A 188 8.29 29.47 -15.05
N SER A 189 9.58 29.68 -15.35
CA SER A 189 10.47 28.61 -15.83
C SER A 189 11.95 28.88 -15.52
N LEU A 190 12.80 27.86 -15.71
CA LEU A 190 14.26 28.04 -15.63
C LEU A 190 14.82 28.92 -16.76
N ALA A 191 14.18 28.93 -17.92
CA ALA A 191 14.53 29.81 -19.03
C ALA A 191 14.25 31.28 -18.67
N GLU A 192 13.07 31.55 -18.09
CA GLU A 192 12.76 32.89 -17.56
C GLU A 192 13.69 33.26 -16.39
N ALA A 193 14.08 32.29 -15.55
CA ALA A 193 15.08 32.54 -14.51
C ALA A 193 16.41 33.01 -15.12
N ALA A 194 16.90 32.34 -16.16
CA ALA A 194 18.12 32.76 -16.87
C ALA A 194 17.99 34.18 -17.44
N GLY A 195 16.85 34.51 -18.06
CA GLY A 195 16.57 35.88 -18.52
C GLY A 195 16.56 36.91 -17.38
N LYS A 196 16.01 36.54 -16.21
CA LYS A 196 15.99 37.41 -15.03
C LYS A 196 17.40 37.65 -14.46
N LEU A 197 18.27 36.64 -14.46
CA LEU A 197 19.67 36.80 -14.04
C LEU A 197 20.41 37.83 -14.90
N ALA A 198 20.19 37.82 -16.22
CA ALA A 198 20.78 38.82 -17.11
C ALA A 198 20.30 40.25 -16.77
N ALA A 199 19.01 40.42 -16.46
CA ALA A 199 18.45 41.71 -16.05
C ALA A 199 18.99 42.21 -14.70
N LEU A 200 19.30 41.29 -13.77
CA LEU A 200 19.87 41.61 -12.46
C LEU A 200 21.38 41.92 -12.50
N ARG A 201 22.05 41.67 -13.64
CA ARG A 201 23.50 41.90 -13.81
C ARG A 201 24.37 41.22 -12.75
N CYS A 202 23.95 40.05 -12.29
CA CYS A 202 24.67 39.26 -11.31
C CYS A 202 25.90 38.57 -11.92
N ALA A 203 26.95 38.37 -11.12
CA ALA A 203 28.14 37.65 -11.55
C ALA A 203 28.21 36.24 -10.97
N ARG A 204 27.57 36.00 -9.81
CA ARG A 204 27.72 34.77 -9.01
C ARG A 204 26.36 34.27 -8.55
N VAL A 205 25.93 33.14 -9.11
CA VAL A 205 24.57 32.62 -8.91
C VAL A 205 24.61 31.29 -8.19
N PHE A 206 23.78 31.15 -7.16
CA PHE A 206 23.57 29.87 -6.48
C PHE A 206 22.31 29.17 -7.02
N LEU A 207 22.51 28.12 -7.83
CA LEU A 207 21.44 27.27 -8.33
C LEU A 207 21.14 26.15 -7.33
N THR A 208 19.95 26.24 -6.72
CA THR A 208 19.43 25.21 -5.80
C THR A 208 18.35 24.35 -6.45
N THR A 209 18.34 24.32 -7.79
CA THR A 209 17.32 23.68 -8.62
C THR A 209 17.60 22.20 -8.92
N GLY A 210 18.73 21.69 -8.44
CA GLY A 210 19.25 20.33 -8.66
C GLY A 210 19.93 20.16 -10.02
N ARG A 211 20.29 18.91 -10.36
CA ARG A 211 20.96 18.60 -11.64
C ARG A 211 20.13 18.82 -12.91
N MET A 212 18.80 18.82 -12.82
CA MET A 212 17.94 18.87 -14.01
C MET A 212 17.63 20.30 -14.45
N GLY A 213 17.83 20.56 -15.74
CA GLY A 213 17.49 21.83 -16.38
C GLY A 213 18.61 22.87 -16.43
N LEU A 214 19.86 22.47 -16.15
CA LEU A 214 21.02 23.37 -16.20
C LEU A 214 21.33 23.90 -17.61
N ALA A 215 20.89 23.17 -18.64
CA ALA A 215 20.93 23.61 -20.04
C ALA A 215 20.33 25.02 -20.25
N ALA A 216 19.31 25.37 -19.47
CA ALA A 216 18.66 26.69 -19.53
C ALA A 216 19.61 27.85 -19.21
N PHE A 217 20.71 27.60 -18.50
CA PHE A 217 21.70 28.59 -18.10
C PHE A 217 23.00 28.49 -18.92
N ALA A 218 23.11 27.51 -19.82
CA ALA A 218 24.36 27.17 -20.49
C ALA A 218 24.89 28.30 -21.41
N HIS A 219 24.03 29.21 -21.84
CA HIS A 219 24.35 30.35 -22.69
C HIS A 219 24.86 31.59 -21.91
N LEU A 220 24.92 31.53 -20.57
CA LEU A 220 25.32 32.65 -19.72
C LEU A 220 26.83 32.59 -19.39
N ASP A 221 27.68 32.80 -20.38
CA ASP A 221 29.14 32.58 -20.28
C ASP A 221 29.85 33.52 -19.28
N ALA A 222 29.30 34.71 -19.04
CA ALA A 222 29.86 35.68 -18.11
C ALA A 222 29.58 35.35 -16.64
N VAL A 223 28.57 34.52 -16.36
CA VAL A 223 28.07 34.25 -15.00
C VAL A 223 28.74 33.00 -14.45
N TRP A 224 29.20 33.07 -13.20
CA TRP A 224 29.68 31.92 -12.46
C TRP A 224 28.54 31.29 -11.64
N PHE A 225 28.42 29.97 -11.69
CA PHE A 225 27.34 29.22 -11.05
C PHE A 225 27.89 28.28 -9.98
N LEU A 226 27.36 28.40 -8.77
CA LEU A 226 27.40 27.33 -7.78
C LEU A 226 26.14 26.47 -7.97
N VAL A 227 26.31 25.19 -8.29
CA VAL A 227 25.19 24.26 -8.48
C VAL A 227 25.15 23.28 -7.33
N ARG A 228 24.11 23.34 -6.50
CA ARG A 228 23.86 22.30 -5.50
C ARG A 228 23.06 21.15 -6.10
N SER A 229 23.59 19.94 -6.00
CA SER A 229 22.92 18.73 -6.47
C SER A 229 23.28 17.51 -5.62
N VAL A 230 22.40 16.50 -5.59
CA VAL A 230 22.68 15.22 -4.91
C VAL A 230 23.68 14.39 -5.71
N ASP A 231 23.42 14.24 -7.01
CA ASP A 231 24.34 13.62 -7.96
C ASP A 231 24.86 14.68 -8.94
N ALA A 232 26.06 14.48 -9.47
CA ALA A 232 26.65 15.41 -10.44
C ALA A 232 25.74 15.60 -11.67
N PRO A 233 25.61 16.83 -12.19
CA PRO A 233 24.87 17.06 -13.41
C PRO A 233 25.63 16.56 -14.64
N GLU A 234 24.89 16.16 -15.66
CA GLU A 234 25.43 15.88 -16.99
C GLU A 234 25.33 17.12 -17.88
N PRO A 235 26.25 17.30 -18.84
CA PRO A 235 26.15 18.36 -19.84
C PRO A 235 24.83 18.30 -20.63
N PRO A 236 24.33 19.44 -21.16
CA PRO A 236 24.97 20.76 -21.12
C PRO A 236 24.76 21.48 -19.78
N CYS A 237 25.84 22.07 -19.27
CA CYS A 237 25.90 22.90 -18.07
C CYS A 237 26.54 24.26 -18.43
N PRO A 238 26.36 25.32 -17.63
CA PRO A 238 27.11 26.56 -17.79
C PRO A 238 28.62 26.31 -17.74
N ALA A 239 29.37 27.00 -18.61
CA ALA A 239 30.82 26.81 -18.72
C ALA A 239 31.56 27.08 -17.41
N ARG A 240 31.07 28.04 -16.60
CA ARG A 240 31.67 28.45 -15.32
C ARG A 240 30.87 27.89 -14.15
N THR A 241 30.89 26.58 -13.98
CA THR A 241 30.14 25.88 -12.92
C THR A 241 31.07 25.28 -11.87
N GLU A 242 30.76 25.50 -10.60
CA GLU A 242 31.24 24.71 -9.47
C GLU A 242 30.08 23.88 -8.92
N VAL A 243 30.29 22.57 -8.74
CA VAL A 243 29.26 21.65 -8.25
C VAL A 243 29.46 21.40 -6.75
N LEU A 244 28.45 21.75 -5.96
CA LEU A 244 28.33 21.38 -4.56
C LEU A 244 27.49 20.11 -4.45
N LEU A 245 28.15 18.97 -4.27
CA LEU A 245 27.47 17.69 -4.01
C LEU A 245 27.00 17.67 -2.55
N ASP A 246 25.69 17.81 -2.37
CA ASP A 246 25.11 17.94 -1.04
C ASP A 246 23.66 17.42 -1.03
N ARG A 247 23.25 16.91 0.12
CA ARG A 247 21.92 16.35 0.35
C ARG A 247 21.40 16.82 1.69
N GLY A 248 20.20 17.40 1.67
CA GLY A 248 19.56 17.91 2.87
C GLY A 248 19.20 16.82 3.90
N PRO A 249 18.69 17.23 5.07
CA PRO A 249 18.19 18.58 5.38
C PRO A 249 19.30 19.63 5.48
N PHE A 250 19.01 20.86 5.05
CA PHE A 250 19.96 21.97 5.09
C PHE A 250 19.71 22.83 6.33
N THR A 251 20.78 23.35 6.95
CA THR A 251 20.68 24.22 8.13
C THR A 251 20.81 25.69 7.73
N LEU A 252 20.24 26.60 8.51
CA LEU A 252 20.37 28.03 8.27
C LEU A 252 21.83 28.49 8.30
N ASP A 253 22.60 28.03 9.29
CA ASP A 253 24.03 28.38 9.38
C ASP A 253 24.87 27.84 8.22
N GLY A 254 24.54 26.64 7.72
CA GLY A 254 25.17 26.10 6.52
C GLY A 254 24.88 26.94 5.28
N GLU A 255 23.64 27.39 5.11
CA GLU A 255 23.26 28.25 3.99
C GLU A 255 23.94 29.63 4.09
N ARG A 256 23.99 30.24 5.28
CA ARG A 256 24.72 31.49 5.53
C ARG A 256 26.19 31.37 5.11
N GLU A 257 26.84 30.28 5.52
CA GLU A 257 28.24 30.05 5.20
C GLU A 257 28.45 29.85 3.69
N ILE A 258 27.58 29.10 3.01
CA ILE A 258 27.65 28.92 1.55
C ILE A 258 27.52 30.27 0.84
N LEU A 259 26.49 31.07 1.17
CA LEU A 259 26.27 32.37 0.52
C LEU A 259 27.48 33.29 0.72
N ARG A 260 28.04 33.34 1.93
CA ARG A 260 29.21 34.15 2.28
C ARG A 260 30.49 33.68 1.60
N ARG A 261 30.82 32.39 1.74
CA ARG A 261 32.05 31.77 1.21
C ARG A 261 32.13 31.91 -0.30
N HIS A 262 31.02 31.67 -0.98
CA HIS A 262 30.96 31.73 -2.44
C HIS A 262 30.60 33.12 -2.97
N ARG A 263 30.40 34.14 -2.10
CA ARG A 263 30.04 35.52 -2.48
C ARG A 263 28.88 35.52 -3.47
N VAL A 264 27.77 34.88 -3.09
CA VAL A 264 26.60 34.71 -3.96
C VAL A 264 25.90 36.06 -4.11
N ASP A 265 25.56 36.43 -5.34
CA ASP A 265 24.83 37.66 -5.65
C ASP A 265 23.32 37.41 -5.80
N VAL A 266 22.95 36.21 -6.25
CA VAL A 266 21.55 35.81 -6.49
C VAL A 266 21.37 34.32 -6.20
N VAL A 267 20.27 33.95 -5.54
CA VAL A 267 19.84 32.56 -5.41
C VAL A 267 18.75 32.26 -6.43
N VAL A 268 18.87 31.15 -7.17
CA VAL A 268 17.76 30.60 -7.98
C VAL A 268 17.24 29.34 -7.31
N THR A 269 15.94 29.30 -7.08
CA THR A 269 15.26 28.15 -6.48
C THR A 269 13.96 27.82 -7.18
N LYS A 270 13.56 26.56 -7.10
CA LYS A 270 12.19 26.11 -7.36
C LYS A 270 11.36 26.33 -6.11
N ASP A 271 10.12 26.83 -6.23
CA ASP A 271 9.13 26.88 -5.14
C ASP A 271 8.72 25.45 -4.75
N SER A 272 9.59 24.84 -3.97
CA SER A 272 9.46 23.47 -3.54
C SER A 272 8.55 23.41 -2.31
N GLY A 273 8.33 24.54 -1.61
CA GLY A 273 7.63 24.56 -0.32
C GLY A 273 8.37 23.78 0.78
N GLY A 274 7.80 23.78 1.98
CA GLY A 274 8.27 22.99 3.12
C GLY A 274 9.40 23.65 3.92
N ALA A 275 9.43 23.34 5.22
CA ALA A 275 10.38 23.91 6.17
C ALA A 275 11.83 23.42 5.95
N ALA A 276 12.02 22.16 5.54
CA ALA A 276 13.36 21.56 5.40
C ALA A 276 14.23 22.18 4.28
N THR A 277 13.62 22.91 3.35
CA THR A 277 14.28 23.54 2.21
C THR A 277 14.16 25.07 2.24
N ALA A 278 13.45 25.65 3.22
CA ALA A 278 13.35 27.08 3.44
C ALA A 278 14.65 27.78 3.92
N PRO A 279 15.63 27.13 4.60
CA PRO A 279 16.78 27.84 5.19
C PRO A 279 17.57 28.74 4.24
N LYS A 280 17.70 28.36 2.97
CA LYS A 280 18.34 29.19 1.93
C LYS A 280 17.64 30.54 1.69
N LEU A 281 16.31 30.58 1.84
CA LEU A 281 15.51 31.80 1.68
C LEU A 281 15.76 32.74 2.86
N THR A 282 15.75 32.18 4.07
CA THR A 282 16.09 32.92 5.28
C THR A 282 17.51 33.48 5.22
N ALA A 283 18.49 32.68 4.78
CA ALA A 283 19.87 33.12 4.62
C ALA A 283 20.01 34.22 3.54
N ALA A 284 19.33 34.07 2.41
CA ALA A 284 19.33 35.08 1.34
C ALA A 284 18.75 36.41 1.84
N ARG A 285 17.61 36.36 2.55
CA ARG A 285 16.99 37.52 3.19
C ARG A 285 17.92 38.24 4.15
N GLU A 286 18.59 37.52 5.05
CA GLU A 286 19.53 38.10 6.01
C GLU A 286 20.75 38.74 5.35
N ALA A 287 21.16 38.20 4.20
CA ALA A 287 22.25 38.74 3.39
C ALA A 287 21.81 39.85 2.42
N GLY A 288 20.52 40.17 2.31
CA GLY A 288 19.99 41.09 1.31
C GLY A 288 20.17 40.61 -0.13
N ILE A 289 20.25 39.29 -0.33
CA ILE A 289 20.48 38.66 -1.63
C ILE A 289 19.11 38.41 -2.31
N PRO A 290 18.90 38.89 -3.55
CA PRO A 290 17.71 38.58 -4.32
C PRO A 290 17.56 37.08 -4.60
N VAL A 291 16.30 36.62 -4.62
CA VAL A 291 15.96 35.23 -4.91
C VAL A 291 15.06 35.17 -6.14
N VAL A 292 15.54 34.52 -7.20
CA VAL A 292 14.71 34.15 -8.35
C VAL A 292 13.97 32.86 -8.03
N VAL A 293 12.67 32.96 -7.84
CA VAL A 293 11.81 31.83 -7.46
C VAL A 293 11.04 31.35 -8.68
N VAL A 294 11.38 30.17 -9.18
CA VAL A 294 10.59 29.49 -10.21
C VAL A 294 9.29 29.02 -9.56
N ARG A 295 8.16 29.48 -10.09
CA ARG A 295 6.82 29.06 -9.66
C ARG A 295 6.60 27.61 -10.03
N ARG A 296 5.96 26.88 -9.12
CA ARG A 296 5.63 25.47 -9.33
C ARG A 296 4.45 25.32 -10.30
N PRO A 297 4.42 24.26 -11.13
CA PRO A 297 3.29 23.95 -11.99
C PRO A 297 1.97 23.82 -11.22
N ALA A 298 0.86 24.13 -11.89
CA ALA A 298 -0.48 23.90 -11.35
C ALA A 298 -0.71 22.41 -11.06
N VAL A 299 -1.53 22.12 -10.05
CA VAL A 299 -2.02 20.75 -9.83
C VAL A 299 -2.90 20.37 -11.04
N PRO A 300 -2.79 19.14 -11.58
CA PRO A 300 -3.67 18.71 -12.66
C PRO A 300 -5.15 18.91 -12.31
N GLU A 301 -5.93 19.33 -13.30
CA GLU A 301 -7.37 19.61 -13.12
C GLU A 301 -8.13 18.39 -12.58
N GLY A 302 -9.06 18.63 -11.65
CA GLY A 302 -9.89 17.60 -11.03
C GLY A 302 -9.18 16.73 -10.00
N VAL A 303 -7.90 16.98 -9.70
CA VAL A 303 -7.16 16.24 -8.66
C VAL A 303 -7.31 16.93 -7.31
N PHE A 304 -7.85 16.21 -6.34
CA PHE A 304 -7.93 16.67 -4.95
C PHE A 304 -6.53 16.68 -4.32
N SER A 305 -6.21 17.73 -3.56
CA SER A 305 -4.89 17.91 -2.96
C SER A 305 -4.99 18.24 -1.48
N VAL A 306 -4.08 17.65 -0.70
CA VAL A 306 -3.90 17.92 0.73
C VAL A 306 -2.47 18.33 1.04
N ALA A 307 -2.26 18.99 2.17
CA ALA A 307 -0.97 19.56 2.55
C ALA A 307 -0.12 18.63 3.42
N THR A 308 -0.75 17.77 4.21
CA THR A 308 -0.08 16.99 5.26
C THR A 308 -0.25 15.48 5.08
N VAL A 309 0.64 14.71 5.72
CA VAL A 309 0.57 13.24 5.69
C VAL A 309 -0.69 12.76 6.42
N GLU A 310 -1.06 13.47 7.48
CA GLU A 310 -2.23 13.20 8.31
C GLU A 310 -3.51 13.34 7.48
N ASP A 311 -3.66 14.43 6.72
CA ASP A 311 -4.81 14.62 5.81
C ASP A 311 -4.88 13.53 4.75
N ALA A 312 -3.73 13.04 4.27
CA ALA A 312 -3.68 11.95 3.29
C ALA A 312 -4.12 10.60 3.88
N VAL A 313 -3.77 10.34 5.14
CA VAL A 313 -4.22 9.15 5.88
C VAL A 313 -5.73 9.23 6.14
N GLU A 314 -6.23 10.42 6.52
CA GLU A 314 -7.67 10.63 6.70
C GLU A 314 -8.44 10.44 5.40
N TRP A 315 -7.93 10.98 4.28
CA TRP A 315 -8.53 10.77 2.96
C TRP A 315 -8.61 9.29 2.59
N LEU A 316 -7.54 8.51 2.85
CA LEU A 316 -7.55 7.06 2.62
C LEU A 316 -8.59 6.34 3.48
N ALA A 317 -8.78 6.76 4.74
CA ALA A 317 -9.76 6.17 5.65
C ALA A 317 -11.22 6.41 5.22
N GLN A 318 -11.48 7.43 4.40
CA GLN A 318 -12.80 7.76 3.89
C GLN A 318 -13.15 7.05 2.57
N LEU A 319 -12.19 6.35 1.94
CA LEU A 319 -12.43 5.67 0.67
C LEU A 319 -13.27 4.39 0.85
N PRO A 320 -14.29 4.15 0.01
CA PRO A 320 -15.09 2.93 0.07
C PRO A 320 -14.23 1.69 -0.16
N GLY A 321 -14.36 0.68 0.70
CA GLY A 321 -13.60 -0.58 0.59
C GLY A 321 -12.20 -0.54 1.19
N LEU A 322 -11.70 0.64 1.59
CA LEU A 322 -10.51 0.76 2.45
C LEU A 322 -10.95 0.68 3.93
N PRO A 323 -10.30 -0.15 4.74
CA PRO A 323 -10.65 -0.23 6.16
C PRO A 323 -10.33 1.10 6.84
N GLY A 324 -11.22 1.57 7.73
CA GLY A 324 -10.98 2.78 8.51
C GLY A 324 -9.59 2.73 9.17
N LEU A 325 -8.73 3.68 8.82
CA LEU A 325 -7.34 3.78 9.29
C LEU A 325 -7.23 4.49 10.65
N SER A 326 -8.33 4.53 11.40
CA SER A 326 -8.38 4.98 12.78
C SER A 326 -7.53 4.02 13.61
N GLY A 327 -6.46 4.55 14.21
CA GLY A 327 -5.59 3.81 15.13
C GLY A 327 -6.33 3.34 16.38
#